data_AF-A0A1R0ZZ96-F1
#
_entry.id   AF-A0A1R0ZZ96-F1
#
_cell.length_a   1.000
_cell.length_b   1.000
_cell.length_c   1.000
_cell.angle_alpha   90.00
_cell.angle_beta   90.00
_cell.angle_gamma   90.00
#
_symmetry.space_group_name_H-M   'P 1'
#
loop_
_entity.id
_entity.type
_entity.pdbx_description
1 polymer ?
#
loop_
_entity_poly.entity_id
_entity_poly.type
_entity_poly.pdbx_seq_one_letter_code
_entity_poly.pdbx_strand_id
1 'polypeptide(L)'
;MKLDYIAFKWRIDLPLNALVKAFEQLKLQPDAKKRNYWTRSIGDHHLQVEYRPGVSNQERSFFWIRWQHANGNTDKSGFERLLAEWFYLVNQYSPTTVYWMQAVIHVEEFHSLYGFQESSPRIWTKEEKQYRYSFFPIKPGIYHFEVRCKDGKKAIQHHRFSTWLEEIKHNLLGNTRPDAQIQFDIIAAG
;
A
#
# COMPACT_ATOMS: atom_id res chain seq x y z
N MET A 1 -4.05 -17.47 3.41
CA MET A 1 -3.26 -16.23 3.32
C MET A 1 -3.69 -15.27 4.41
N LYS A 2 -2.79 -14.85 5.30
CA LYS A 2 -3.03 -13.79 6.29
C LYS A 2 -2.21 -12.56 5.93
N LEU A 3 -2.80 -11.38 6.00
CA LEU A 3 -2.19 -10.09 5.72
C LEU A 3 -1.82 -9.41 7.04
N ASP A 4 -0.53 -9.15 7.25
CA ASP A 4 -0.07 -8.50 8.48
C ASP A 4 -0.16 -6.99 8.38
N TYR A 5 0.28 -6.41 7.27
CA TYR A 5 0.13 -4.98 7.01
C TYR A 5 0.16 -4.65 5.53
N ILE A 6 -0.36 -3.46 5.22
CA ILE A 6 -0.22 -2.79 3.93
C ILE A 6 0.53 -1.49 4.18
N ALA A 7 1.49 -1.17 3.33
CA ALA A 7 2.27 0.05 3.41
C ALA A 7 2.40 0.75 2.06
N PHE A 8 2.49 2.07 2.10
CA PHE A 8 2.71 2.92 0.93
C PHE A 8 3.80 3.96 1.19
N LYS A 9 4.43 4.41 0.11
CA LYS A 9 5.27 5.62 0.10
C LYS A 9 4.56 6.71 -0.67
N TRP A 10 4.25 7.81 0.00
CA TRP A 10 3.56 8.94 -0.58
C TRP A 10 4.51 10.11 -0.78
N ARG A 11 4.27 10.85 -1.85
CA ARG A 11 4.79 12.19 -2.08
C ARG A 11 3.60 13.13 -2.18
N ILE A 12 3.67 14.24 -1.46
CA ILE A 12 2.70 15.33 -1.56
C ILE A 12 3.48 16.59 -1.87
N ASP A 13 3.06 17.32 -2.90
CA ASP A 13 3.74 18.53 -3.36
C ASP A 13 3.31 19.73 -2.51
N LEU A 14 3.49 19.60 -1.18
CA LEU A 14 3.35 20.61 -0.14
C LEU A 14 4.35 20.34 0.99
N PRO A 15 4.81 21.38 1.71
CA PRO A 15 5.57 21.21 2.94
C PRO A 15 4.68 20.69 4.09
N LEU A 16 5.32 20.05 5.08
CA LEU A 16 4.63 19.39 6.20
C LEU A 16 3.68 20.33 6.97
N ASN A 17 4.07 21.58 7.19
CA ASN A 17 3.26 22.57 7.92
C ASN A 17 1.92 22.87 7.23
N ALA A 18 1.86 22.77 5.90
CA ALA A 18 0.61 22.94 5.14
C ALA A 18 -0.33 21.74 5.28
N LEU A 19 0.16 20.59 5.73
CA LEU A 19 -0.60 19.34 5.86
C LEU A 19 -1.16 19.10 7.28
N VAL A 20 -0.74 19.90 8.26
CA VAL A 20 -1.13 19.73 9.67
C VAL A 20 -2.65 19.75 9.85
N LYS A 21 -3.35 20.71 9.21
CA LYS A 21 -4.83 20.79 9.28
C LYS A 21 -5.52 19.56 8.68
N ALA A 22 -4.97 19.01 7.59
CA ALA A 22 -5.53 17.80 6.99
C ALA A 22 -5.34 16.60 7.91
N PHE A 23 -4.21 16.51 8.62
CA PHE A 23 -3.96 15.44 9.59
C PHE A 23 -4.95 15.52 10.77
N GLU A 24 -5.22 16.73 11.27
CA GLU A 24 -6.23 16.96 12.31
C GLU A 24 -7.64 16.53 11.86
N GLN A 25 -8.07 16.91 10.65
CA GLN A 25 -9.36 16.49 10.09
C GLN A 25 -9.45 14.98 9.90
N LEU A 26 -8.33 14.35 9.54
CA LEU A 26 -8.19 12.90 9.45
C LEU A 26 -8.08 12.22 10.82
N LYS A 27 -8.12 12.97 11.94
CA LYS A 27 -7.98 12.48 13.31
C LYS A 27 -6.66 11.75 13.55
N LEU A 28 -5.59 12.16 12.86
CA LEU A 28 -4.24 11.66 13.08
C LEU A 28 -3.61 12.38 14.27
N GLN A 29 -3.24 11.60 15.28
CA GLN A 29 -2.63 12.10 16.51
C GLN A 29 -1.11 11.93 16.44
N PRO A 30 -0.31 12.94 16.83
CA PRO A 30 1.13 12.78 16.90
C PRO A 30 1.51 11.69 17.92
N ASP A 31 2.50 10.87 17.59
CA ASP A 31 3.00 9.84 18.49
C ASP A 31 3.86 10.48 19.59
N ALA A 32 3.52 10.20 20.85
CA ALA A 32 4.22 10.77 22.00
C ALA A 32 5.68 10.30 22.14
N LYS A 33 6.04 9.15 21.55
CA LYS A 33 7.36 8.53 21.66
C LYS A 33 8.20 8.70 20.40
N LYS A 34 7.58 8.97 19.25
CA LYS A 34 8.25 9.06 17.94
C LYS A 34 8.02 10.41 17.29
N ARG A 35 9.12 11.13 17.07
CA ARG A 35 9.11 12.37 16.27
C ARG A 35 8.67 12.06 14.83
N ASN A 36 7.97 13.01 14.21
CA ASN A 36 7.53 12.93 12.80
C ASN A 36 6.62 11.72 12.52
N TYR A 37 5.85 11.31 13.51
CA TYR A 37 5.00 10.15 13.44
C TYR A 37 3.60 10.51 13.91
N TRP A 38 2.59 10.06 13.18
CA TRP A 38 1.19 10.21 13.54
C TRP A 38 0.49 8.87 13.46
N THR A 39 -0.52 8.70 14.29
CA THR A 39 -1.30 7.46 14.33
C THR A 39 -2.79 7.75 14.43
N ARG A 40 -3.60 6.83 13.90
CA ARG A 40 -5.04 6.77 14.09
C ARG A 40 -5.45 5.32 14.25
N SER A 41 -6.19 5.03 15.32
CA SER A 41 -6.79 3.70 15.52
C SER A 41 -8.22 3.68 14.99
N ILE A 42 -8.63 2.58 14.37
CA ILE A 42 -10.02 2.31 13.99
C ILE A 42 -10.28 0.84 14.29
N GLY A 43 -11.10 0.57 15.32
CA GLY A 43 -11.21 -0.78 15.86
C GLY A 43 -9.84 -1.29 16.31
N ASP A 44 -9.50 -2.52 15.88
CA ASP A 44 -8.24 -3.19 16.20
C ASP A 44 -7.10 -2.92 15.20
N HIS A 45 -7.34 -1.99 14.26
CA HIS A 45 -6.37 -1.59 13.26
C HIS A 45 -5.80 -0.20 13.54
N HIS A 46 -4.57 0.00 13.10
CA HIS A 46 -3.81 1.23 13.28
C HIS A 46 -3.26 1.71 11.94
N LEU A 47 -3.58 2.97 11.63
CA LEU A 47 -2.91 3.74 10.60
C LEU A 47 -1.74 4.46 11.23
N GLN A 48 -0.56 4.26 10.65
CA GLN A 48 0.68 4.90 11.04
C GLN A 48 1.17 5.73 9.87
N VAL A 49 1.53 6.99 10.13
CA VAL A 49 2.03 7.94 9.13
C VAL A 49 3.35 8.51 9.62
N GLU A 50 4.42 8.26 8.87
CA GLU A 50 5.77 8.70 9.21
C GLU A 50 6.27 9.70 8.16
N TYR A 51 6.56 10.92 8.58
CA TYR A 51 7.21 11.91 7.73
C TYR A 51 8.71 11.64 7.59
N ARG A 52 9.22 11.79 6.37
CA ARG A 52 10.60 11.45 6.00
C ARG A 52 11.40 12.74 5.75
N PRO A 53 11.97 13.38 6.80
CA PRO A 53 12.64 14.67 6.66
C PRO A 53 13.85 14.63 5.74
N GLY A 54 14.62 13.53 5.74
CA GLY A 54 15.85 13.40 4.94
C GLY A 54 15.65 13.36 3.42
N VAL A 55 14.41 13.19 2.94
CA VAL A 55 14.06 13.23 1.51
C VAL A 55 13.00 14.28 1.18
N SER A 56 12.51 15.01 2.20
CA SER A 56 11.50 16.07 2.05
C SER A 56 12.16 17.45 2.01
N ASN A 57 11.46 18.43 1.47
CA ASN A 57 11.93 19.81 1.38
C ASN A 57 10.77 20.81 1.49
N GLN A 58 11.03 22.10 1.20
CA GLN A 58 10.04 23.16 1.30
C GLN A 58 8.90 23.08 0.27
N GLU A 59 9.09 22.33 -0.81
CA GLU A 59 8.10 22.17 -1.87
C GLU A 59 7.31 20.86 -1.74
N ARG A 60 7.91 19.83 -1.14
CA ARG A 60 7.35 18.47 -1.14
C ARG A 60 7.65 17.71 0.14
N SER A 61 6.67 16.93 0.57
CA SER A 61 6.75 16.06 1.73
C SER A 61 6.61 14.60 1.34
N PHE A 62 7.46 13.75 1.92
CA PHE A 62 7.40 12.31 1.74
C PHE A 62 6.95 11.62 3.01
N PHE A 63 6.07 10.65 2.85
CA PHE A 63 5.51 9.89 3.96
C PHE A 63 5.61 8.39 3.72
N TRP A 64 5.87 7.65 4.78
CA TRP A 64 5.68 6.21 4.83
C TRP A 64 4.44 5.94 5.64
N ILE A 65 3.54 5.14 5.08
CA ILE A 65 2.26 4.89 5.71
C ILE A 65 2.07 3.40 5.83
N ARG A 66 1.55 2.98 6.98
CA ARG A 66 1.33 1.58 7.30
C ARG A 66 -0.04 1.42 7.93
N TRP A 67 -0.81 0.48 7.41
CA TRP A 67 -2.06 0.01 7.96
C TRP A 67 -1.88 -1.41 8.45
N GLN A 68 -2.16 -1.66 9.73
CA GLN A 68 -1.92 -2.96 10.36
C GLN A 68 -2.94 -3.25 11.45
N HIS A 69 -3.29 -4.52 11.65
CA HIS A 69 -4.00 -5.00 12.83
C HIS A 69 -3.00 -5.25 13.97
N ALA A 70 -3.36 -4.94 15.21
CA ALA A 70 -2.50 -5.19 16.37
C ALA A 70 -2.05 -6.67 16.52
N ASN A 71 -2.98 -7.62 16.42
CA ASN A 71 -2.73 -9.05 16.66
C ASN A 71 -3.40 -9.98 15.63
N GLY A 72 -4.02 -9.42 14.59
CA GLY A 72 -4.95 -10.13 13.72
C GLY A 72 -4.61 -10.03 12.24
N ASN A 73 -5.61 -10.29 11.41
CA ASN A 73 -5.53 -10.10 9.97
C ASN A 73 -5.87 -8.63 9.64
N THR A 74 -5.03 -7.99 8.85
CA THR A 74 -5.27 -6.62 8.40
C THR A 74 -6.43 -6.57 7.42
N ASP A 75 -7.42 -5.73 7.71
CA ASP A 75 -8.57 -5.52 6.83
C ASP A 75 -8.19 -4.50 5.76
N LYS A 76 -8.13 -4.96 4.51
CA LYS A 76 -7.82 -4.10 3.37
C LYS A 76 -8.94 -3.09 3.09
N SER A 77 -10.21 -3.40 3.36
CA SER A 77 -11.34 -2.53 3.02
C SER A 77 -11.47 -1.35 3.96
N GLY A 78 -11.17 -1.54 5.25
CA GLY A 78 -10.91 -0.43 6.16
C GLY A 78 -9.82 0.52 5.65
N PHE A 79 -8.77 -0.02 5.01
CA PHE A 79 -7.74 0.84 4.42
C PHE A 79 -8.20 1.56 3.16
N GLU A 80 -8.93 0.89 2.26
CA GLU A 80 -9.49 1.54 1.06
C GLU A 80 -10.30 2.78 1.42
N ARG A 81 -11.14 2.67 2.46
CA ARG A 81 -11.92 3.80 2.98
C ARG A 81 -11.03 4.92 3.53
N LEU A 82 -10.02 4.60 4.33
CA LEU A 82 -9.08 5.58 4.85
C LEU A 82 -8.31 6.30 3.75
N LEU A 83 -7.91 5.58 2.71
CA LEU A 83 -7.29 6.18 1.53
C LEU A 83 -8.29 7.10 0.83
N ALA A 84 -9.53 6.67 0.61
CA ALA A 84 -10.54 7.54 0.00
C ALA A 84 -10.74 8.84 0.80
N GLU A 85 -10.84 8.76 2.14
CA GLU A 85 -10.90 9.92 3.04
C GLU A 85 -9.64 10.81 2.89
N TRP A 86 -8.45 10.20 2.88
CA TRP A 86 -7.19 10.94 2.70
C TRP A 86 -7.13 11.65 1.36
N PHE A 87 -7.34 10.93 0.26
CA PHE A 87 -7.25 11.49 -1.08
C PHE A 87 -8.31 12.57 -1.28
N TYR A 88 -9.50 12.41 -0.71
CA TYR A 88 -10.52 13.45 -0.74
C TYR A 88 -10.10 14.72 0.01
N LEU A 89 -9.54 14.60 1.22
CA LEU A 89 -9.17 15.77 2.05
C LEU A 89 -7.85 16.41 1.61
N VAL A 90 -6.82 15.61 1.35
CA VAL A 90 -5.48 16.12 1.03
C VAL A 90 -5.37 16.61 -0.40
N ASN A 91 -6.03 15.97 -1.37
CA ASN A 91 -5.99 16.44 -2.76
C ASN A 91 -6.75 17.76 -2.98
N GLN A 92 -7.57 18.23 -2.03
CA GLN A 92 -8.08 19.60 -2.05
C GLN A 92 -6.95 20.63 -1.94
N TYR A 93 -5.86 20.27 -1.28
CA TYR A 93 -4.70 21.13 -1.08
C TYR A 93 -3.60 20.86 -2.12
N SER A 94 -3.26 19.58 -2.35
CA SER A 94 -2.26 19.18 -3.36
C SER A 94 -2.37 17.69 -3.71
N PRO A 95 -2.15 17.31 -4.98
CA PRO A 95 -2.20 15.91 -5.39
C PRO A 95 -1.23 15.01 -4.60
N THR A 96 -1.76 13.94 -4.01
CA THR A 96 -0.95 12.86 -3.44
C THR A 96 -0.48 11.91 -4.54
N THR A 97 0.83 11.73 -4.68
CA THR A 97 1.44 10.74 -5.57
C THR A 97 1.90 9.51 -4.81
N VAL A 98 1.43 8.33 -5.22
CA VAL A 98 1.83 7.03 -4.67
C VAL A 98 2.63 6.27 -5.71
N TYR A 99 3.88 5.92 -5.44
CA TYR A 99 4.73 5.25 -6.43
C TYR A 99 5.18 3.85 -5.98
N TRP A 100 4.81 3.47 -4.76
CA TRP A 100 5.23 2.22 -4.15
C TRP A 100 4.19 1.75 -3.14
N MET A 101 3.88 0.46 -3.21
CA MET A 101 3.04 -0.29 -2.29
C MET A 101 3.80 -1.54 -1.84
N GLN A 102 3.61 -1.94 -0.58
CA GLN A 102 4.08 -3.20 -0.05
C GLN A 102 3.03 -3.81 0.86
N ALA A 103 2.91 -5.13 0.85
CA ALA A 103 2.16 -5.90 1.83
C ALA A 103 3.04 -6.99 2.42
N VAL A 104 2.82 -7.29 3.70
CA VAL A 104 3.41 -8.46 4.37
C VAL A 104 2.36 -9.53 4.52
N ILE A 105 2.69 -10.71 4.03
CA ILE A 105 1.74 -11.78 3.84
C ILE A 105 2.29 -13.07 4.43
N HIS A 106 1.50 -13.70 5.28
CA HIS A 106 1.70 -15.07 5.74
C HIS A 106 1.11 -16.06 4.73
N VAL A 107 1.97 -16.99 4.32
CA VAL A 107 1.69 -18.04 3.34
C VAL A 107 2.02 -19.38 3.99
N GLU A 108 1.00 -20.20 4.17
CA GLU A 108 1.14 -21.55 4.74
C GLU A 108 1.78 -22.51 3.74
N GLU A 109 1.30 -22.46 2.50
CA GLU A 109 1.84 -23.23 1.37
C GLU A 109 2.03 -22.31 0.17
N PHE A 110 3.24 -22.32 -0.38
CA PHE A 110 3.58 -21.48 -1.53
C PHE A 110 3.30 -22.23 -2.83
N HIS A 111 2.27 -21.79 -3.54
CA HIS A 111 2.00 -22.17 -4.92
C HIS A 111 2.67 -21.20 -5.90
N SER A 112 2.88 -21.65 -7.14
CA SER A 112 3.48 -20.81 -8.18
C SER A 112 2.66 -19.54 -8.43
N LEU A 113 3.35 -18.42 -8.64
CA LEU A 113 2.71 -17.13 -8.92
C LEU A 113 2.51 -16.96 -10.43
N TYR A 114 1.27 -17.00 -10.89
CA TYR A 114 0.95 -16.85 -12.30
C TYR A 114 1.48 -15.53 -12.88
N GLY A 115 2.19 -15.62 -14.01
CA GLY A 115 2.77 -14.46 -14.69
C GLY A 115 4.03 -13.89 -14.04
N PHE A 116 4.46 -14.42 -12.90
CA PHE A 116 5.75 -14.06 -12.30
C PHE A 116 6.86 -14.99 -12.81
N GLN A 117 8.06 -14.43 -12.94
CA GLN A 117 9.30 -15.15 -13.22
C GLN A 117 10.23 -15.04 -12.03
N GLU A 118 10.90 -16.14 -11.68
CA GLU A 118 11.95 -16.11 -10.66
C GLU A 118 13.20 -15.42 -11.24
N SER A 119 13.39 -14.16 -10.87
CA SER A 119 14.50 -13.33 -11.35
C SER A 119 15.81 -13.55 -10.60
N SER A 120 15.70 -14.11 -9.39
CA SER A 120 16.79 -14.39 -8.46
C SER A 120 16.27 -15.44 -7.46
N PRO A 121 17.11 -16.22 -6.78
CA PRO A 121 16.63 -17.28 -5.89
C PRO A 121 15.57 -16.79 -4.90
N ARG A 122 14.36 -17.37 -5.00
CA ARG A 122 13.16 -17.06 -4.21
C ARG A 122 12.63 -15.62 -4.38
N ILE A 123 12.99 -14.94 -5.47
CA ILE A 123 12.48 -13.60 -5.79
C ILE A 123 11.75 -13.68 -7.13
N TRP A 124 10.43 -13.61 -7.04
CA TRP A 124 9.54 -13.62 -8.19
C TRP A 124 9.20 -12.20 -8.58
N THR A 125 9.28 -11.90 -9.88
CA THR A 125 8.94 -10.59 -10.42
C THR A 125 8.01 -10.73 -11.61
N LYS A 126 7.08 -9.78 -11.73
CA LYS A 126 6.17 -9.64 -12.88
C LYS A 126 6.25 -8.18 -13.32
N GLU A 127 6.17 -7.95 -14.63
CA GLU A 127 6.07 -6.61 -15.18
C GLU A 127 4.78 -6.50 -15.98
N GLU A 128 3.97 -5.49 -15.70
CA GLU A 128 2.71 -5.29 -16.41
C GLU A 128 2.42 -3.80 -16.57
N LYS A 129 2.23 -3.35 -17.81
CA LYS A 129 2.02 -1.94 -18.15
C LYS A 129 3.12 -1.07 -17.51
N GLN A 130 2.75 -0.18 -16.60
CA GLN A 130 3.65 0.76 -15.91
C GLN A 130 4.11 0.27 -14.53
N TYR A 131 3.75 -0.95 -14.12
CA TYR A 131 4.04 -1.48 -12.79
C TYR A 131 5.05 -2.63 -12.85
N ARG A 132 5.90 -2.67 -11.82
CA ARG A 132 6.75 -3.80 -11.50
C ARG A 132 6.29 -4.39 -10.19
N TYR A 133 6.02 -5.68 -10.21
CA TYR A 133 5.60 -6.47 -9.06
C TYR A 133 6.78 -7.30 -8.60
N SER A 134 6.90 -7.48 -7.29
CA SER A 134 7.93 -8.34 -6.70
C SER A 134 7.34 -9.11 -5.53
N PHE A 135 7.69 -10.38 -5.42
CA PHE A 135 7.29 -11.24 -4.33
C PHE A 135 8.53 -11.98 -3.83
N PHE A 136 8.81 -11.91 -2.54
CA PHE A 136 10.04 -12.49 -1.97
C PHE A 136 9.89 -12.79 -0.48
N PRO A 137 10.53 -13.86 0.03
CA PRO A 137 10.45 -14.22 1.43
C PRO A 137 11.28 -13.26 2.28
N ILE A 138 10.80 -13.03 3.50
CA ILE A 138 11.54 -12.30 4.55
C ILE A 138 11.89 -13.24 5.70
N LYS A 139 10.98 -14.18 6.00
CA LYS A 139 11.08 -15.24 7.00
C LYS A 139 10.35 -16.47 6.49
N PRO A 140 10.59 -17.68 7.04
CA PRO A 140 9.82 -18.86 6.69
C PRO A 140 8.30 -18.59 6.80
N GLY A 141 7.56 -18.83 5.72
CA GLY A 141 6.12 -18.59 5.65
C GLY A 141 5.69 -17.11 5.61
N ILE A 142 6.61 -16.14 5.53
CA ILE A 142 6.30 -14.71 5.50
C ILE A 142 7.00 -14.04 4.30
N TYR A 143 6.20 -13.37 3.47
CA TYR A 143 6.63 -12.79 2.21
C TYR A 143 6.27 -11.31 2.12
N HIS A 144 7.13 -10.55 1.44
CA HIS A 144 6.78 -9.25 0.90
C HIS A 144 6.13 -9.44 -0.46
N PHE A 145 5.01 -8.75 -0.66
CA PHE A 145 4.50 -8.42 -1.98
C PHE A 145 4.68 -6.92 -2.20
N GLU A 146 5.36 -6.52 -3.27
CA GLU A 146 5.60 -5.12 -3.61
C GLU A 146 5.09 -4.79 -5.01
N VAL A 147 4.58 -3.56 -5.15
CA VAL A 147 4.22 -2.97 -6.44
C VAL A 147 4.86 -1.60 -6.55
N ARG A 148 5.60 -1.36 -7.64
CA ARG A 148 6.32 -0.11 -7.90
C ARG A 148 5.96 0.43 -9.28
N CYS A 149 5.83 1.75 -9.40
CA CYS A 149 5.74 2.39 -10.71
C CYS A 149 7.12 2.42 -11.38
N LYS A 150 7.22 1.99 -12.65
CA LYS A 150 8.50 2.00 -13.40
C LYS A 150 9.05 3.42 -13.59
N ASP A 151 8.18 4.35 -13.97
CA ASP A 151 8.61 5.70 -14.36
C ASP A 151 8.62 6.73 -13.22
N GLY A 152 8.20 6.35 -12.01
CA GLY A 152 8.10 7.25 -10.84
C GLY A 152 7.17 8.47 -10.97
N LYS A 153 6.65 8.75 -12.18
CA LYS A 153 5.86 9.93 -12.54
C LYS A 153 4.36 9.74 -12.37
N LYS A 154 3.86 8.49 -12.41
CA LYS A 154 2.42 8.19 -12.33
C LYS A 154 2.06 7.63 -10.96
N ALA A 155 1.00 8.15 -10.37
CA ALA A 155 0.46 7.66 -9.11
C ALA A 155 -0.25 6.32 -9.29
N ILE A 156 -0.06 5.41 -8.34
CA ILE A 156 -0.91 4.26 -8.11
C ILE A 156 -2.29 4.80 -7.69
N GLN A 157 -3.33 4.42 -8.43
CA GLN A 157 -4.70 4.72 -8.03
C GLN A 157 -5.00 4.03 -6.70
N HIS A 158 -5.58 4.77 -5.76
CA HIS A 158 -5.71 4.34 -4.36
C HIS A 158 -6.56 3.08 -4.15
N HIS A 159 -7.41 2.69 -5.09
CA HIS A 159 -8.22 1.46 -4.99
C HIS A 159 -7.54 0.23 -5.65
N ARG A 160 -6.53 0.43 -6.50
CA ARG A 160 -5.91 -0.69 -7.27
C ARG A 160 -5.18 -1.71 -6.39
N PHE A 161 -4.69 -1.31 -5.22
CA PHE A 161 -3.93 -2.22 -4.36
C PHE A 161 -4.77 -3.41 -3.91
N SER A 162 -6.08 -3.21 -3.70
CA SER A 162 -6.98 -4.25 -3.24
C SER A 162 -7.14 -5.34 -4.29
N THR A 163 -7.25 -4.94 -5.56
CA THR A 163 -7.23 -5.85 -6.71
C THR A 163 -5.95 -6.67 -6.76
N TRP A 164 -4.79 -6.03 -6.60
CA TRP A 164 -3.51 -6.74 -6.61
C TRP A 164 -3.36 -7.72 -5.45
N LEU A 165 -3.88 -7.38 -4.27
CA LEU A 165 -3.89 -8.29 -3.12
C LEU A 165 -4.80 -9.50 -3.34
N GLU A 166 -5.95 -9.33 -3.99
CA GLU A 166 -6.80 -10.47 -4.37
C GLU A 166 -6.16 -11.34 -5.44
N GLU A 167 -5.51 -10.74 -6.45
CA GLU A 167 -4.78 -11.50 -7.48
C GLU A 167 -3.68 -12.38 -6.85
N ILE A 168 -2.89 -11.80 -5.94
CA ILE A 168 -1.85 -12.55 -5.24
C ILE A 168 -2.44 -13.63 -4.34
N LYS A 169 -3.52 -13.33 -3.60
CA LYS A 169 -4.21 -14.33 -2.78
C LYS A 169 -4.71 -15.49 -3.63
N HIS A 170 -5.31 -15.21 -4.77
CA HIS A 170 -5.82 -16.20 -5.72
C HIS A 170 -4.70 -17.11 -6.24
N ASN A 171 -3.60 -16.52 -6.68
CA ASN A 171 -2.42 -17.27 -7.16
C ASN A 171 -1.80 -18.15 -6.07
N LEU A 172 -1.65 -17.62 -4.86
CA LEU A 172 -1.07 -18.36 -3.72
C LEU A 172 -1.93 -19.55 -3.27
N LEU A 173 -3.22 -19.56 -3.60
CA LEU A 173 -4.12 -20.69 -3.38
C LEU A 173 -4.04 -21.75 -4.50
N GLY A 174 -3.11 -21.60 -5.46
CA GLY A 174 -2.92 -22.54 -6.57
C GLY A 174 -3.79 -22.26 -7.79
N ASN A 175 -4.58 -21.18 -7.78
CA ASN A 175 -5.44 -20.84 -8.90
C ASN A 175 -4.66 -20.03 -9.94
N THR A 176 -4.65 -20.48 -11.19
CA THR A 176 -3.84 -19.85 -12.26
C THR A 176 -4.55 -18.73 -13.01
N ARG A 177 -5.89 -18.68 -12.91
CA ARG A 177 -6.74 -17.57 -13.39
C ARG A 177 -7.96 -17.50 -12.50
N PRO A 178 -8.48 -16.32 -12.16
CA PRO A 178 -9.91 -16.23 -11.91
C PRO A 178 -10.57 -16.67 -13.21
N ASP A 179 -11.52 -17.60 -13.17
CA ASP A 179 -12.36 -17.86 -14.35
C ASP A 179 -12.82 -16.53 -14.92
N ALA A 180 -13.00 -16.47 -16.25
CA ALA A 180 -13.33 -15.26 -17.02
C ALA A 180 -14.56 -14.45 -16.52
N GLN A 181 -15.19 -14.86 -15.41
CA GLN A 181 -16.21 -14.15 -14.66
C GLN A 181 -15.68 -13.15 -13.62
N ILE A 182 -14.42 -13.22 -13.14
CA ILE A 182 -13.86 -12.17 -12.27
C ILE A 182 -13.04 -11.21 -13.13
N GLN A 183 -13.74 -10.42 -13.95
CA GLN A 183 -13.17 -9.17 -14.42
C GLN A 183 -12.93 -8.29 -13.19
N PHE A 184 -11.67 -8.16 -12.77
CA PHE A 184 -11.24 -7.07 -11.88
C PHE A 184 -11.17 -5.74 -12.65
N ASP A 185 -12.14 -5.49 -13.52
CA ASP A 185 -12.28 -4.22 -14.21
C ASP A 185 -12.92 -3.25 -13.22
N ILE A 186 -12.09 -2.38 -12.66
CA ILE A 186 -12.56 -1.12 -12.10
C ILE A 186 -13.18 -0.36 -13.27
N ILE A 187 -14.52 -0.33 -13.31
CA ILE A 187 -15.26 0.62 -14.14
C ILE A 187 -14.79 2.00 -13.67
N ALA A 188 -13.97 2.65 -14.50
CA ALA A 188 -13.74 4.08 -14.38
C ALA A 188 -15.09 4.74 -14.68
N ALA A 189 -15.79 5.21 -13.64
CA ALA A 189 -16.90 6.12 -13.83
C ALA A 189 -16.35 7.37 -14.53
N GLY A 190 -16.70 7.50 -15.82
CA GLY A 190 -16.63 8.76 -16.56
C GLY A 190 -17.88 9.58 -16.32
#